data_AF-W7F9H8-F1
#
_entry.id   AF-W7F9H8-F1
#
_cell.length_a   1.000
_cell.length_b   1.000
_cell.length_c   1.000
_cell.angle_alpha   90.00
_cell.angle_beta   90.00
_cell.angle_gamma   90.00
#
_symmetry.space_group_name_H-M   'P 1'
#
loop_
_entity.id
_entity.type
_entity.pdbx_description
1 polymer ?
#
loop_
_entity_poly.entity_id
_entity_poly.type
_entity_poly.pdbx_seq_one_letter_code
_entity_poly.pdbx_strand_id
1 'polypeptide(L)'
;MRIHYINMFLFSLMFNILVIFPHNHYNTTLHTPNTTKIPTTRLLCECELYAPSNYNNDPEMKQVMDNFDRHTQQRFHEYEQLADKTEKFCLKCGYGLGGALTSWEIFGYTGIYGWANYAALLAHEAGVKAGIKVVIDMFSRYPGLIRLPGVDLTKMINGSNFNIPMELVNIVKGLSKELCKPSSKQPFCAFRNTENGKSLVSFANSASEAGITQAASIQGAKVELIKTTISDLSYNMIVSGITILIIVLVMVIIYFILRYRRKKKMKKKLQYIKLLKE
;
A
#
# COMPACT_ATOMS: atom_id res chain seq x y z
N MET A 1 1.23 -11.10 -9.78
CA MET A 1 2.71 -11.19 -9.84
C MET A 1 3.33 -10.73 -11.17
N ARG A 2 2.77 -11.02 -12.36
CA ARG A 2 3.41 -10.67 -13.65
C ARG A 2 3.49 -9.17 -13.99
N ILE A 3 2.55 -8.36 -13.49
CA ILE A 3 2.49 -6.91 -13.79
C ILE A 3 3.57 -6.12 -13.03
N HIS A 4 3.89 -6.51 -11.80
CA HIS A 4 4.94 -5.85 -11.01
C HIS A 4 6.35 -6.05 -11.61
N TYR A 5 6.59 -7.18 -12.28
CA TYR A 5 7.87 -7.45 -12.94
C TYR A 5 8.06 -6.60 -14.20
N ILE A 6 6.97 -6.37 -14.97
CA ILE A 6 6.97 -5.50 -16.15
C ILE A 6 7.23 -4.03 -15.75
N ASN A 7 6.62 -3.56 -14.65
CA ASN A 7 6.85 -2.21 -14.14
C ASN A 7 8.27 -2.03 -13.56
N MET A 8 8.82 -3.04 -12.90
CA MET A 8 10.21 -3.00 -12.42
C MET A 8 11.21 -3.00 -13.59
N PHE A 9 10.92 -3.73 -14.67
CA PHE A 9 11.71 -3.76 -15.89
C PHE A 9 11.66 -2.41 -16.63
N LEU A 10 10.48 -1.78 -16.72
CA LEU A 10 10.31 -0.43 -17.29
C LEU A 10 11.04 0.65 -16.47
N PHE A 11 11.04 0.55 -15.14
CA PHE A 11 11.79 1.46 -14.27
C PHE A 11 13.30 1.34 -14.47
N SER A 12 13.80 0.11 -14.60
CA SER A 12 15.21 -0.16 -14.90
C SER A 12 15.58 0.27 -16.32
N LEU A 13 14.66 0.16 -17.28
CA LEU A 13 14.84 0.62 -18.65
C LEU A 13 14.92 2.15 -18.72
N MET A 14 14.05 2.87 -17.99
CA MET A 14 14.09 4.33 -17.90
C MET A 14 15.36 4.83 -17.21
N PHE A 15 15.82 4.15 -16.16
CA PHE A 15 17.10 4.45 -15.50
C PHE A 15 18.29 4.19 -16.43
N ASN A 16 18.26 3.10 -17.20
CA ASN A 16 19.30 2.81 -18.19
C ASN A 16 19.28 3.81 -19.35
N ILE A 17 18.12 4.28 -19.84
CA ILE A 17 18.06 5.31 -20.89
C ILE A 17 18.59 6.66 -20.37
N LEU A 18 18.38 6.99 -19.09
CA LEU A 18 18.95 8.18 -18.45
C LEU A 18 20.49 8.07 -18.27
N VAL A 19 21.00 6.86 -18.07
CA VAL A 19 22.44 6.56 -17.96
C VAL A 19 23.11 6.42 -19.34
N ILE A 20 22.36 6.04 -20.38
CA ILE A 20 22.83 5.86 -21.76
C ILE A 20 22.78 7.16 -22.58
N PHE A 21 22.21 8.25 -22.07
CA PHE A 21 22.42 9.57 -22.72
C PHE A 21 23.92 9.88 -22.73
N PRO A 22 24.58 9.86 -23.90
CA PRO A 22 26.03 9.84 -23.96
C PRO A 22 26.58 11.15 -23.42
N HIS A 23 27.56 11.00 -22.53
CA HIS A 23 28.60 11.98 -22.33
C HIS A 23 29.20 12.32 -23.70
N ASN A 24 28.96 13.52 -24.24
CA ASN A 24 29.73 14.09 -25.34
C ASN A 24 29.68 15.61 -25.18
N HIS A 25 30.76 16.21 -24.68
CA HIS A 25 31.98 16.61 -25.39
C HIS A 25 31.89 18.12 -25.66
N TYR A 26 32.96 18.83 -25.31
CA TYR A 26 33.12 20.26 -25.56
C TYR A 26 32.67 20.58 -26.99
N ASN A 27 31.87 21.63 -27.16
CA ASN A 27 31.76 22.31 -28.44
C ASN A 27 32.04 23.79 -28.19
N THR A 28 33.30 24.16 -28.42
CA THR A 28 33.70 25.52 -28.74
C THR A 28 32.90 25.94 -29.96
N THR A 29 31.93 26.83 -29.77
CA THR A 29 31.23 27.46 -30.89
C THR A 29 32.17 28.51 -31.48
N LEU A 30 32.85 28.16 -32.58
CA LEU A 30 33.51 29.14 -33.43
C LEU A 30 32.38 29.88 -34.19
N HIS A 31 32.03 31.09 -33.73
CA HIS A 31 31.19 31.98 -34.53
C HIS A 31 32.08 32.71 -35.53
N THR A 32 32.09 32.24 -36.77
CA THR A 32 32.46 33.05 -37.94
C THR A 32 31.33 34.02 -38.27
N PRO A 33 31.61 35.31 -38.53
CA PRO A 33 30.61 36.33 -38.77
C PRO A 33 30.21 36.33 -40.24
N ASN A 34 28.91 36.28 -40.54
CA ASN A 34 28.40 36.70 -41.83
C ASN A 34 26.88 36.91 -41.74
N THR A 35 26.46 38.14 -41.42
CA THR A 35 25.25 38.73 -42.01
C THR A 35 25.18 40.24 -41.72
N THR A 36 24.67 40.92 -42.74
CA THR A 36 24.59 42.34 -43.07
C THR A 36 24.05 43.25 -41.96
N LYS A 37 24.69 44.41 -41.79
CA LYS A 37 24.35 45.47 -40.82
C LYS A 37 23.01 46.14 -41.18
N ILE A 38 22.06 46.11 -40.26
CA ILE A 38 20.91 47.04 -40.19
C ILE A 38 21.17 47.93 -38.96
N PRO A 39 21.16 49.27 -39.08
CA PRO A 39 21.59 50.15 -38.00
C PRO A 39 20.42 50.39 -37.03
N THR A 40 20.49 49.79 -35.84
CA THR A 40 19.85 50.36 -34.66
C THR A 40 20.79 51.39 -34.05
N THR A 41 20.68 52.62 -34.54
CA THR A 41 21.20 53.82 -33.87
C THR A 41 20.39 54.09 -32.61
N ARG A 42 20.73 53.39 -31.53
CA ARG A 42 20.55 53.90 -30.17
C ARG A 42 21.80 53.51 -29.40
N LEU A 43 22.72 54.47 -29.40
CA LEU A 43 24.14 54.35 -29.12
C LEU A 43 24.40 53.80 -27.71
N LEU A 44 25.02 52.62 -27.64
CA LEU A 44 25.85 52.18 -26.52
C LEU A 44 27.19 52.96 -26.44
N CYS A 45 27.40 53.96 -27.31
CA CYS A 45 28.61 54.78 -27.35
C CYS A 45 28.73 55.82 -26.22
N GLU A 46 27.70 56.01 -25.38
CA GLU A 46 27.83 56.92 -24.22
C GLU A 46 28.37 56.24 -22.95
N CYS A 47 28.51 54.91 -22.92
CA CYS A 47 29.23 54.24 -21.84
C CYS A 47 30.76 54.34 -22.00
N GLU A 48 31.26 54.52 -23.23
CA GLU A 48 32.71 54.68 -23.46
C GLU A 48 33.20 56.11 -23.25
N LEU A 49 32.31 57.11 -23.29
CA LEU A 49 32.67 58.51 -22.96
C LEU A 49 32.72 58.77 -21.44
N TYR A 50 32.21 57.84 -20.63
CA TYR A 50 32.23 57.85 -19.16
C TYR A 50 33.03 56.70 -18.55
N ALA A 51 33.84 56.00 -19.35
CA ALA A 51 34.87 55.10 -18.87
C ALA A 51 36.24 55.81 -18.91
N PRO A 52 36.57 56.69 -17.95
CA PRO A 52 37.94 57.14 -17.79
C PRO A 52 38.83 55.90 -17.60
N SER A 53 39.87 55.83 -18.41
CA SER A 53 40.87 54.76 -18.48
C SER A 53 41.74 54.63 -17.23
N ASN A 54 41.27 55.10 -16.07
CA ASN A 54 42.06 55.25 -14.86
C ASN A 54 41.28 54.97 -13.55
N TYR A 55 40.13 54.28 -13.58
CA TYR A 55 39.44 53.89 -12.33
C TYR A 55 40.17 52.80 -11.53
N ASN A 56 41.15 52.11 -12.11
CA ASN A 56 41.94 51.09 -11.43
C ASN A 56 43.00 51.68 -10.48
N ASN A 57 43.40 52.94 -10.68
CA ASN A 57 44.43 53.61 -9.89
C ASN A 57 43.86 54.71 -8.98
N ASP A 58 42.56 55.02 -9.09
CA ASP A 58 41.88 55.93 -8.17
C ASP A 58 41.72 55.25 -6.79
N PRO A 59 42.34 55.78 -5.73
CA PRO A 59 42.29 55.18 -4.40
C PRO A 59 40.87 55.10 -3.83
N GLU A 60 39.96 56.01 -4.18
CA GLU A 60 38.57 55.96 -3.71
C GLU A 60 37.80 54.83 -4.41
N MET A 61 37.91 54.72 -5.74
CA MET A 61 37.20 53.67 -6.49
C MET A 61 37.71 52.27 -6.11
N LYS A 62 39.00 52.15 -5.80
CA LYS A 62 39.60 50.92 -5.29
C LYS A 62 39.07 50.58 -3.89
N GLN A 63 38.88 51.55 -3.01
CA GLN A 63 38.23 51.32 -1.71
C GLN A 63 36.77 50.90 -1.86
N VAL A 64 36.00 51.51 -2.76
CA VAL A 64 34.59 51.16 -2.98
C VAL A 64 34.47 49.73 -3.52
N MET A 65 35.28 49.37 -4.51
CA MET A 65 35.31 48.02 -5.07
C MET A 65 35.71 46.98 -4.01
N ASP A 66 36.74 47.26 -3.22
CA ASP A 66 37.24 46.37 -2.17
C ASP A 66 36.23 46.20 -1.02
N ASN A 67 35.51 47.28 -0.67
CA ASN A 67 34.45 47.23 0.33
C ASN A 67 33.23 46.44 -0.17
N PHE A 68 32.85 46.60 -1.44
CA PHE A 68 31.80 45.81 -2.06
C PHE A 68 32.19 44.32 -2.11
N ASP A 69 33.41 43.99 -2.52
CA ASP A 69 33.84 42.60 -2.63
C ASP A 69 33.91 41.94 -1.24
N ARG A 70 34.43 42.63 -0.21
CA ARG A 70 34.36 42.19 1.19
C ARG A 70 32.92 41.89 1.64
N HIS A 71 32.00 42.82 1.41
CA HIS A 71 30.61 42.66 1.78
C HIS A 71 29.94 41.47 1.06
N THR A 72 30.27 41.29 -0.21
CA THR A 72 29.73 40.22 -1.04
C THR A 72 30.29 38.86 -0.60
N GLN A 73 31.58 38.79 -0.29
CA GLN A 73 32.27 37.59 0.17
C GLN A 73 31.78 37.14 1.55
N GLN A 74 31.55 38.09 2.46
CA GLN A 74 31.00 37.85 3.80
C GLN A 74 29.57 37.30 3.72
N ARG A 75 28.73 37.90 2.86
CA ARG A 75 27.36 37.42 2.62
C ARG A 75 27.35 36.02 1.99
N PHE A 76 28.26 35.73 1.05
CA PHE A 76 28.41 34.40 0.46
C PHE A 76 28.77 33.33 1.50
N HIS A 77 29.67 33.64 2.43
CA HIS A 77 30.08 32.72 3.49
C HIS A 77 28.93 32.37 4.45
N GLU A 78 28.11 33.36 4.79
CA GLU A 78 26.92 33.18 5.64
C GLU A 78 25.88 32.27 4.97
N TYR A 79 25.60 32.49 3.67
CA TYR A 79 24.70 31.62 2.90
C TYR A 79 25.23 30.18 2.80
N GLU A 80 26.54 29.96 2.65
CA GLU A 80 27.12 28.60 2.62
C GLU A 80 27.02 27.89 3.97
N GLN A 81 27.26 28.60 5.07
CA GLN A 81 27.11 28.03 6.41
C GLN A 81 25.65 27.66 6.72
N LEU A 82 24.69 28.51 6.35
CA LEU A 82 23.27 28.21 6.52
C LEU A 82 22.82 27.03 5.65
N ALA A 83 23.33 26.94 4.42
CA ALA A 83 23.06 25.82 3.53
C ALA A 83 23.62 24.49 4.05
N ASP A 84 24.85 24.47 4.58
CA ASP A 84 25.44 23.25 5.13
C ASP A 84 24.73 22.80 6.41
N LYS A 85 24.32 23.75 7.26
CA LYS A 85 23.57 23.47 8.50
C LYS A 85 22.17 22.91 8.21
N THR A 86 21.47 23.49 7.24
CA THR A 86 20.16 22.99 6.78
C THR A 86 20.28 21.64 6.08
N GLU A 87 21.34 21.40 5.31
CA GLU A 87 21.64 20.09 4.70
C GLU A 87 21.90 19.01 5.76
N LYS A 88 22.72 19.29 6.77
CA LYS A 88 22.99 18.36 7.89
C LYS A 88 21.74 18.06 8.71
N PHE A 89 20.89 19.06 8.93
CA PHE A 89 19.61 18.90 9.60
C PHE A 89 18.65 18.05 8.75
N CYS A 90 18.55 18.32 7.46
CA CYS A 90 17.74 17.54 6.52
C CYS A 90 18.21 16.08 6.41
N LEU A 91 19.52 15.82 6.40
CA LEU A 91 20.08 14.46 6.37
C LEU A 91 19.76 13.69 7.65
N LYS A 92 19.89 14.34 8.82
CA LYS A 92 19.52 13.74 10.12
C LYS A 92 18.03 13.48 10.24
N CYS A 93 17.20 14.41 9.75
CA CYS A 93 15.75 14.26 9.77
C CYS A 93 15.30 13.17 8.80
N GLY A 94 15.89 13.10 7.59
CA GLY A 94 15.63 12.03 6.62
C GLY A 94 16.02 10.64 7.12
N TYR A 95 17.13 10.51 7.87
CA TYR A 95 17.51 9.24 8.50
C TYR A 95 16.54 8.84 9.62
N GLY A 96 16.00 9.81 10.37
CA GLY A 96 14.99 9.59 11.39
C GLY A 96 13.63 9.15 10.83
N LEU A 97 13.19 9.75 9.72
CA LEU A 97 11.97 9.35 9.01
C LEU A 97 12.12 7.99 8.31
N GLY A 98 13.31 7.66 7.80
CA GLY A 98 13.60 6.34 7.22
C GLY A 98 13.47 5.18 8.22
N GLY A 99 13.74 5.42 9.51
CA GLY A 99 13.53 4.44 10.59
C GLY A 99 12.07 4.28 11.03
N ALA A 100 11.20 5.25 10.75
CA ALA A 100 9.77 5.15 11.07
C ALA A 100 8.98 4.34 10.04
N LEU A 101 9.46 4.29 8.78
CA LEU A 101 8.82 3.50 7.71
C LEU A 101 8.83 1.99 8.02
N THR A 102 9.89 1.48 8.63
CA THR A 102 9.96 0.06 9.04
C THR A 102 8.96 -0.28 10.15
N SER A 103 8.59 0.70 10.98
CA SER A 103 7.61 0.50 12.06
C SER A 103 6.18 0.43 11.52
N TRP A 104 5.81 1.26 10.54
CA TRP A 104 4.48 1.21 9.90
C TRP A 104 4.28 -0.06 9.07
N GLU A 105 5.34 -0.60 8.46
CA GLU A 105 5.31 -1.90 7.79
C GLU A 105 5.01 -3.05 8.76
N ILE A 106 5.59 -3.03 9.97
CA ILE A 106 5.41 -4.10 10.97
C ILE A 106 4.03 -4.03 11.64
N PHE A 107 3.54 -2.84 11.98
CA PHE A 107 2.22 -2.68 12.62
C PHE A 107 1.04 -2.77 11.63
N GLY A 108 1.23 -2.34 10.38
CA GLY A 108 0.20 -2.45 9.33
C GLY A 108 -0.03 -3.89 8.89
N TYR A 109 1.04 -4.67 8.68
CA TYR A 109 0.92 -6.08 8.29
C TYR A 109 0.23 -6.91 9.37
N THR A 110 0.70 -6.82 10.63
CA THR A 110 0.16 -7.64 11.73
C THR A 110 -1.30 -7.34 12.06
N GLY A 111 -1.73 -6.08 11.92
CA GLY A 111 -3.13 -5.69 12.09
C GLY A 111 -4.06 -6.34 11.06
N ILE A 112 -3.70 -6.30 9.77
CA ILE A 112 -4.56 -6.80 8.68
C ILE A 112 -4.78 -8.32 8.79
N TYR A 113 -3.74 -9.10 9.08
CA TYR A 113 -3.89 -10.56 9.27
C TYR A 113 -4.68 -10.91 10.53
N GLY A 114 -4.52 -10.16 11.62
CA GLY A 114 -5.30 -10.35 12.84
C GLY A 114 -6.80 -10.16 12.58
N TRP A 115 -7.16 -9.08 11.89
CA TRP A 115 -8.54 -8.82 11.47
C TRP A 115 -9.06 -9.87 10.48
N ALA A 116 -8.24 -10.33 9.54
CA ALA A 116 -8.63 -11.37 8.58
C ALA A 116 -8.98 -12.69 9.27
N ASN A 117 -8.17 -13.13 10.24
CA ASN A 117 -8.41 -14.35 11.01
C ASN A 117 -9.66 -14.23 11.88
N TYR A 118 -9.85 -13.08 12.54
CA TYR A 118 -11.05 -12.81 13.32
C TYR A 118 -12.32 -12.80 12.46
N ALA A 119 -12.27 -12.14 11.30
CA ALA A 119 -13.38 -12.10 10.36
C ALA A 119 -13.69 -13.49 9.76
N ALA A 120 -12.67 -14.32 9.52
CA ALA A 120 -12.85 -15.71 9.09
C ALA A 120 -13.53 -16.56 10.18
N LEU A 121 -13.19 -16.34 11.45
CA LEU A 121 -13.86 -16.99 12.59
C LEU A 121 -15.35 -16.63 12.64
N LEU A 122 -15.68 -15.34 12.52
CA LEU A 122 -17.06 -14.86 12.47
C LEU A 122 -17.83 -15.39 11.25
N ALA A 123 -17.15 -15.54 10.11
CA ALA A 123 -17.74 -16.14 8.91
C ALA A 123 -18.08 -17.62 9.13
N HIS A 124 -17.20 -18.38 9.78
CA HIS A 124 -17.44 -19.77 10.14
C HIS A 124 -18.62 -19.92 11.11
N GLU A 125 -18.68 -19.11 12.18
CA GLU A 125 -19.80 -19.13 13.13
C GLU A 125 -21.14 -18.82 12.43
N ALA A 126 -21.17 -17.83 11.55
CA ALA A 126 -22.36 -17.51 10.76
C ALA A 126 -22.76 -18.65 9.81
N GLY A 127 -21.79 -19.32 9.19
CA GLY A 127 -22.01 -20.50 8.36
C GLY A 127 -22.62 -21.65 9.16
N VAL A 128 -22.02 -22.01 10.29
CA VAL A 128 -22.52 -23.06 11.20
C VAL A 128 -23.94 -22.77 11.67
N LYS A 129 -24.23 -21.54 12.09
CA LYS A 129 -25.58 -21.13 12.51
C LYS A 129 -26.61 -21.27 11.39
N ALA A 130 -26.24 -20.94 10.15
CA ALA A 130 -27.10 -21.12 8.99
C ALA A 130 -27.31 -22.61 8.64
N GLY A 131 -26.24 -23.42 8.72
CA GLY A 131 -26.31 -24.87 8.51
C GLY A 131 -27.23 -25.57 9.50
N ILE A 132 -27.07 -25.30 10.81
CA ILE A 132 -27.94 -25.84 11.87
C ILE A 132 -29.42 -25.48 11.60
N LYS A 133 -29.69 -24.24 11.18
CA LYS A 133 -31.06 -23.81 10.87
C LYS A 133 -31.68 -24.65 9.74
N VAL A 134 -30.93 -24.96 8.68
CA VAL A 134 -31.39 -25.82 7.59
C VAL A 134 -31.66 -27.23 8.07
N VAL A 135 -30.75 -27.80 8.87
CA VAL A 135 -30.95 -29.15 9.43
C VAL A 135 -32.24 -29.19 10.26
N ILE A 136 -32.45 -28.23 11.16
CA ILE A 136 -33.66 -28.14 12.00
C ILE A 136 -34.92 -27.99 11.14
N ASP A 137 -34.89 -27.14 10.10
CA ASP A 137 -36.03 -26.97 9.18
C ASP A 137 -36.37 -28.27 8.46
N MET A 138 -35.34 -29.00 8.00
CA MET A 138 -35.52 -30.28 7.34
C MET A 138 -36.13 -31.29 8.32
N PHE A 139 -35.57 -31.46 9.51
CA PHE A 139 -36.15 -32.36 10.52
C PHE A 139 -37.57 -31.98 10.93
N SER A 140 -37.92 -30.70 10.91
CA SER A 140 -39.30 -30.25 11.13
C SER A 140 -40.26 -30.81 10.09
N ARG A 141 -39.82 -31.03 8.84
CA ARG A 141 -40.64 -31.67 7.79
C ARG A 141 -40.73 -33.18 7.93
N TYR A 142 -39.95 -33.82 8.81
CA TYR A 142 -40.00 -35.26 9.01
C TYR A 142 -41.37 -35.68 9.58
N PRO A 143 -42.04 -36.69 8.99
CA PRO A 143 -43.39 -37.07 9.37
C PRO A 143 -43.57 -37.32 10.88
N GLY A 144 -44.45 -36.52 11.48
CA GLY A 144 -44.84 -36.66 12.89
C GLY A 144 -43.88 -36.06 13.92
N LEU A 145 -42.70 -35.55 13.52
CA LEU A 145 -41.69 -35.05 14.47
C LEU A 145 -42.14 -33.77 15.19
N ILE A 146 -42.74 -32.81 14.48
CA ILE A 146 -43.29 -31.56 15.08
C ILE A 146 -44.39 -31.83 16.11
N ARG A 147 -45.14 -32.92 15.95
CA ARG A 147 -46.29 -33.25 16.81
C ARG A 147 -45.88 -33.98 18.10
N LEU A 148 -44.58 -34.20 18.31
CA LEU A 148 -44.07 -34.81 19.53
C LEU A 148 -44.05 -33.78 20.66
N PRO A 149 -44.84 -33.99 21.75
CA PRO A 149 -44.81 -33.09 22.89
C PRO A 149 -43.43 -33.15 23.56
N GLY A 150 -42.81 -31.99 23.80
CA GLY A 150 -41.54 -31.86 24.52
C GLY A 150 -40.27 -31.94 23.68
N VAL A 151 -40.36 -31.99 22.35
CA VAL A 151 -39.17 -32.02 21.47
C VAL A 151 -38.75 -30.60 21.09
N ASP A 152 -37.53 -30.24 21.45
CA ASP A 152 -36.88 -28.98 21.04
C ASP A 152 -35.58 -29.30 20.30
N LEU A 153 -35.67 -29.36 18.96
CA LEU A 153 -34.54 -29.69 18.09
C LEU A 153 -33.38 -28.68 18.23
N THR A 154 -33.68 -27.44 18.66
CA THR A 154 -32.66 -26.39 18.80
C THR A 154 -31.68 -26.68 19.95
N LYS A 155 -32.09 -27.46 20.95
CA LYS A 155 -31.25 -27.89 22.07
C LYS A 155 -30.47 -29.17 21.78
N MET A 156 -30.93 -29.95 20.81
CA MET A 156 -30.34 -31.24 20.47
C MET A 156 -29.36 -31.13 19.30
N ILE A 157 -29.60 -30.22 18.36
CA ILE A 157 -28.76 -30.01 17.18
C ILE A 157 -27.89 -28.77 17.38
N ASN A 158 -26.58 -28.92 17.26
CA ASN A 158 -25.58 -27.88 17.50
C ASN A 158 -24.44 -27.95 16.46
N GLY A 159 -23.43 -27.10 16.63
CA GLY A 159 -22.32 -26.99 15.69
C GLY A 159 -21.41 -28.22 15.60
N SER A 160 -21.45 -29.15 16.56
CA SER A 160 -20.62 -30.35 16.55
C SER A 160 -21.32 -31.58 15.93
N ASN A 161 -22.65 -31.56 15.83
CA ASN A 161 -23.42 -32.75 15.43
C ASN A 161 -24.22 -32.58 14.13
N PHE A 162 -24.51 -31.34 13.70
CA PHE A 162 -25.36 -31.08 12.53
C PHE A 162 -24.77 -31.63 11.22
N ASN A 163 -23.46 -31.82 11.18
CA ASN A 163 -22.68 -32.34 10.05
C ASN A 163 -22.37 -33.84 10.18
N ILE A 164 -22.89 -34.53 11.19
CA ILE A 164 -22.66 -35.95 11.43
C ILE A 164 -24.00 -36.69 11.34
N PRO A 165 -24.32 -37.31 10.18
CA PRO A 165 -25.61 -37.96 9.97
C PRO A 165 -25.96 -39.01 11.03
N MET A 166 -24.97 -39.77 11.48
CA MET A 166 -25.18 -40.84 12.46
C MET A 166 -25.58 -40.30 13.85
N GLU A 167 -25.07 -39.14 14.24
CA GLU A 167 -25.47 -38.49 15.50
C GLU A 167 -26.91 -37.98 15.42
N LEU A 168 -27.29 -37.37 14.30
CA LEU A 168 -28.67 -36.94 14.05
C LEU A 168 -29.65 -38.13 14.14
N VAL A 169 -29.28 -39.27 13.54
CA VAL A 169 -30.06 -40.51 13.66
C VAL A 169 -30.17 -40.97 15.11
N ASN A 170 -29.08 -40.90 15.88
CA ASN A 170 -29.06 -41.33 17.28
C ASN A 170 -29.92 -40.43 18.18
N ILE A 171 -29.89 -39.12 17.95
CA ILE A 171 -30.77 -38.15 18.63
C ILE A 171 -32.23 -38.54 18.41
N VAL A 172 -32.64 -38.76 17.16
CA VAL A 172 -34.02 -39.10 16.82
C VAL A 172 -34.41 -40.51 17.30
N LYS A 173 -33.48 -41.46 17.30
CA LYS A 173 -33.70 -42.79 17.89
C LYS A 173 -33.88 -42.73 19.41
N GLY A 174 -33.12 -41.90 20.11
CA GLY A 174 -33.23 -41.66 21.56
C GLY A 174 -34.59 -41.09 21.93
N LEU A 175 -35.01 -40.03 21.23
CA LEU A 175 -36.36 -39.45 21.33
C LEU A 175 -37.45 -40.50 21.17
N SER A 176 -37.29 -41.35 20.15
CA SER A 176 -38.27 -42.39 19.90
C SER A 176 -38.32 -43.44 21.02
N LYS A 177 -37.20 -43.81 21.64
CA LYS A 177 -37.19 -44.77 22.76
C LYS A 177 -37.90 -44.21 23.99
N GLU A 178 -37.74 -42.92 24.25
CA GLU A 178 -38.34 -42.25 25.41
C GLU A 178 -39.83 -41.96 25.22
N LEU A 179 -40.24 -41.55 24.02
CA LEU A 179 -41.59 -41.07 23.74
C LEU A 179 -42.53 -42.12 23.11
N CYS A 180 -42.01 -43.12 22.38
CA CYS A 180 -42.83 -44.15 21.72
C CYS A 180 -43.02 -45.38 22.62
N LYS A 181 -44.12 -45.41 23.38
CA LYS A 181 -44.63 -46.61 24.06
C LYS A 181 -45.28 -47.59 23.04
N PRO A 182 -45.38 -48.91 23.33
CA PRO A 182 -45.91 -49.92 22.39
C PRO A 182 -47.35 -49.69 21.91
N SER A 183 -48.14 -48.85 22.60
CA SER A 183 -49.50 -48.44 22.18
C SER A 183 -49.62 -46.96 21.78
N SER A 184 -48.51 -46.27 21.52
CA SER A 184 -48.52 -44.87 21.10
C SER A 184 -49.04 -44.72 19.67
N LYS A 185 -50.19 -44.04 19.50
CA LYS A 185 -50.74 -43.65 18.19
C LYS A 185 -50.10 -42.38 17.62
N GLN A 186 -48.98 -41.91 18.19
CA GLN A 186 -48.32 -40.71 17.69
C GLN A 186 -47.85 -40.93 16.25
N PRO A 187 -48.09 -39.96 15.33
CA PRO A 187 -47.77 -40.13 13.91
C PRO A 187 -46.30 -40.52 13.65
N PHE A 188 -45.37 -39.99 14.45
CA PHE A 188 -43.96 -40.32 14.38
C PHE A 188 -43.65 -41.79 14.73
N CYS A 189 -44.26 -42.31 15.79
CA CYS A 189 -44.06 -43.69 16.24
C CYS A 189 -44.67 -44.70 15.25
N ALA A 190 -45.84 -44.37 14.70
CA ALA A 190 -46.48 -45.17 13.65
C ALA A 190 -45.62 -45.22 12.38
N PHE A 191 -45.17 -44.06 11.90
CA PHE A 191 -44.32 -43.95 10.70
C PHE A 191 -43.00 -44.73 10.85
N ARG A 192 -42.34 -44.62 12.02
CA ARG A 192 -41.10 -45.36 12.32
C ARG A 192 -41.29 -46.87 12.22
N ASN A 193 -42.37 -47.40 12.80
CA ASN A 193 -42.66 -48.83 12.83
C ASN A 193 -42.92 -49.40 11.43
N THR A 194 -43.50 -48.60 10.52
CA THR A 194 -43.73 -49.00 9.14
C THR A 194 -42.44 -49.09 8.32
N GLU A 195 -41.46 -48.20 8.58
CA GLU A 195 -40.27 -48.08 7.74
C GLU A 195 -38.98 -48.69 8.33
N ASN A 196 -39.07 -49.36 9.49
CA ASN A 196 -37.94 -49.94 10.23
C ASN A 196 -36.76 -48.95 10.42
N GLY A 197 -37.04 -47.64 10.41
CA GLY A 197 -36.04 -46.58 10.54
C GLY A 197 -35.08 -46.40 9.36
N LYS A 198 -35.31 -47.02 8.20
CA LYS A 198 -34.44 -46.83 7.00
C LYS A 198 -34.53 -45.40 6.44
N SER A 199 -35.73 -44.83 6.39
CA SER A 199 -35.96 -43.46 5.93
C SER A 199 -35.32 -42.40 6.83
N LEU A 200 -35.23 -42.67 8.14
CA LEU A 200 -34.56 -41.76 9.07
C LEU A 200 -33.08 -41.58 8.72
N VAL A 201 -32.40 -42.67 8.31
CA VAL A 201 -30.99 -42.62 7.93
C VAL A 201 -30.80 -41.81 6.65
N SER A 202 -31.61 -42.05 5.61
CA SER A 202 -31.53 -41.27 4.37
C SER A 202 -31.88 -39.80 4.61
N PHE A 203 -32.89 -39.54 5.43
CA PHE A 203 -33.30 -38.19 5.79
C PHE A 203 -32.20 -37.44 6.54
N ALA A 204 -31.55 -38.09 7.52
CA ALA A 204 -30.45 -37.50 8.27
C ALA A 204 -29.23 -37.21 7.37
N ASN A 205 -28.93 -38.08 6.40
CA ASN A 205 -27.89 -37.82 5.40
C ASN A 205 -28.23 -36.58 4.57
N SER A 206 -29.44 -36.50 4.00
CA SER A 206 -29.86 -35.35 3.20
C SER A 206 -29.89 -34.05 4.03
N ALA A 207 -30.33 -34.12 5.29
CA ALA A 207 -30.34 -32.97 6.19
C ALA A 207 -28.93 -32.48 6.51
N SER A 208 -28.04 -33.40 6.88
CA SER A 208 -26.63 -33.08 7.13
C SER A 208 -25.98 -32.46 5.89
N GLU A 209 -26.21 -33.02 4.71
CA GLU A 209 -25.65 -32.53 3.45
C GLU A 209 -26.19 -31.13 3.09
N ALA A 210 -27.50 -30.90 3.22
CA ALA A 210 -28.11 -29.58 3.04
C ALA A 210 -27.56 -28.56 4.07
N GLY A 211 -27.34 -28.98 5.31
CA GLY A 211 -26.72 -28.17 6.35
C GLY A 211 -25.27 -27.79 6.04
N ILE A 212 -24.47 -28.75 5.59
CA ILE A 212 -23.05 -28.56 5.22
C ILE A 212 -22.94 -27.63 4.01
N THR A 213 -23.75 -27.86 2.98
CA THR A 213 -23.75 -27.03 1.76
C THR A 213 -24.16 -25.59 2.05
N GLN A 214 -25.18 -25.38 2.88
CA GLN A 214 -25.58 -24.04 3.32
C GLN A 214 -24.48 -23.37 4.16
N ALA A 215 -23.86 -24.10 5.10
CA ALA A 215 -22.79 -23.57 5.93
C ALA A 215 -21.58 -23.14 5.09
N ALA A 216 -21.17 -23.99 4.14
CA ALA A 216 -20.07 -23.72 3.21
C ALA A 216 -20.37 -22.53 2.29
N SER A 217 -21.61 -22.40 1.79
CA SER A 217 -22.02 -21.28 0.94
C SER A 217 -21.90 -19.94 1.67
N ILE A 218 -22.45 -19.84 2.89
CA ILE A 218 -22.42 -18.60 3.67
C ILE A 218 -21.00 -18.26 4.14
N GLN A 219 -20.24 -19.27 4.58
CA GLN A 219 -18.84 -19.09 4.99
C GLN A 219 -17.99 -18.65 3.80
N GLY A 220 -18.13 -19.33 2.65
CA GLY A 220 -17.39 -19.04 1.43
C GLY A 220 -17.61 -17.60 0.94
N ALA A 221 -18.88 -17.18 0.83
CA ALA A 221 -19.23 -15.82 0.41
C ALA A 221 -18.65 -14.74 1.35
N LYS A 222 -18.70 -14.96 2.67
CA LYS A 222 -18.12 -14.02 3.64
C LYS A 222 -16.59 -13.98 3.58
N VAL A 223 -15.93 -15.13 3.45
CA VAL A 223 -14.46 -15.22 3.33
C VAL A 223 -13.97 -14.57 2.03
N GLU A 224 -14.70 -14.72 0.93
CA GLU A 224 -14.40 -14.06 -0.34
C GLU A 224 -14.51 -12.54 -0.23
N LEU A 225 -15.55 -12.03 0.44
CA LEU A 225 -15.71 -10.61 0.72
C LEU A 225 -14.56 -10.05 1.60
N ILE A 226 -14.10 -10.83 2.58
CA ILE A 226 -12.94 -10.44 3.40
C ILE A 226 -11.67 -10.36 2.55
N LYS A 227 -11.43 -11.35 1.68
CA LYS A 227 -10.25 -11.37 0.81
C LYS A 227 -10.21 -10.20 -0.17
N THR A 228 -11.35 -9.89 -0.80
CA THR A 228 -11.47 -8.74 -1.74
C THR A 228 -11.23 -7.41 -1.04
N THR A 229 -11.82 -7.22 0.14
CA THR A 229 -11.61 -5.99 0.94
C THR A 229 -10.14 -5.82 1.35
N ILE A 230 -9.47 -6.91 1.75
CA ILE A 230 -8.04 -6.87 2.12
C ILE A 230 -7.17 -6.58 0.89
N SER A 231 -7.48 -7.16 -0.27
CA SER A 231 -6.72 -6.89 -1.49
C SER A 231 -6.84 -5.45 -1.93
N ASP A 232 -8.03 -4.86 -1.84
CA ASP A 232 -8.28 -3.46 -2.21
C ASP A 232 -7.51 -2.50 -1.29
N LEU A 233 -7.55 -2.75 0.03
CA LEU A 233 -6.80 -1.95 0.99
C LEU A 233 -5.29 -2.05 0.75
N SER A 234 -4.81 -3.27 0.49
CA SER A 234 -3.39 -3.53 0.21
C SER A 234 -2.93 -2.82 -1.07
N TYR A 235 -3.75 -2.85 -2.13
CA TYR A 235 -3.45 -2.16 -3.39
C TYR A 235 -3.33 -0.65 -3.17
N ASN A 236 -4.30 -0.04 -2.49
CA ASN A 236 -4.29 1.40 -2.21
C ASN A 236 -3.07 1.80 -1.36
N MET A 237 -2.70 0.97 -0.38
CA MET A 237 -1.52 1.20 0.45
C MET A 237 -0.22 1.11 -0.36
N ILE A 238 -0.10 0.14 -1.27
CA ILE A 238 1.05 -0.01 -2.18
C ILE A 238 1.16 1.17 -3.14
N VAL A 239 0.06 1.59 -3.77
CA VAL A 239 0.03 2.73 -4.70
C VAL A 239 0.43 4.02 -3.99
N SER A 240 -0.05 4.24 -2.77
CA SER A 240 0.36 5.38 -1.95
C SER A 240 1.87 5.33 -1.64
N GLY A 241 2.41 4.17 -1.25
CA GLY A 241 3.83 3.99 -0.97
C GLY A 241 4.73 4.28 -2.19
N ILE A 242 4.37 3.74 -3.36
CA ILE A 242 5.09 3.98 -4.62
C ILE A 242 5.11 5.46 -4.98
N THR A 243 3.96 6.14 -4.83
CA THR A 243 3.84 7.58 -5.13
C THR A 243 4.81 8.42 -4.28
N ILE A 244 4.87 8.15 -2.96
CA ILE A 244 5.79 8.83 -2.05
C ILE A 244 7.25 8.55 -2.43
N LEU A 245 7.59 7.30 -2.77
CA LEU A 245 8.95 6.92 -3.15
C LEU A 245 9.41 7.65 -4.42
N ILE A 246 8.54 7.81 -5.43
CA ILE A 246 8.83 8.59 -6.64
C ILE A 246 9.11 10.06 -6.29
N ILE A 247 8.29 10.68 -5.44
CA ILE A 247 8.48 12.09 -5.01
C ILE A 247 9.84 12.26 -4.31
N VAL A 248 10.18 11.36 -3.38
CA VAL A 248 11.47 11.38 -2.68
C VAL A 248 12.63 11.20 -3.65
N LEU A 249 12.52 10.29 -4.61
CA LEU A 249 13.56 10.03 -5.61
C LEU A 249 13.80 11.26 -6.51
N VAL A 250 12.74 11.94 -6.93
CA VAL A 250 12.84 13.21 -7.69
C VAL A 250 13.53 14.30 -6.85
N MET A 251 13.15 14.47 -5.59
CA MET A 251 13.78 15.43 -4.67
C MET A 251 15.28 15.16 -4.50
N VAL A 252 15.68 13.89 -4.38
CA VAL A 252 17.07 13.47 -4.26
C VAL A 252 17.85 13.77 -5.54
N ILE A 253 17.29 13.49 -6.73
CA ILE A 253 17.93 13.81 -8.02
C ILE A 253 18.15 15.33 -8.15
N ILE A 254 17.12 16.14 -7.88
CA ILE A 254 17.22 17.61 -7.93
C ILE A 254 18.30 18.10 -6.96
N TYR A 255 18.32 17.57 -5.73
CA TYR A 255 19.34 17.89 -4.74
C TYR A 255 20.76 17.55 -5.23
N PHE A 256 20.97 16.37 -5.82
CA PHE A 256 22.28 15.99 -6.38
C PHE A 256 22.72 16.92 -7.51
N ILE A 257 21.81 17.32 -8.41
CA ILE A 257 22.11 18.28 -9.49
C ILE A 257 22.53 19.63 -8.91
N LEU A 258 21.76 20.16 -7.94
CA LEU A 258 22.06 21.44 -7.29
C LEU A 258 23.40 21.40 -6.55
N ARG A 259 23.67 20.31 -5.82
CA ARG A 259 24.93 20.10 -5.11
C ARG A 259 26.12 20.02 -6.06
N TYR A 260 25.97 19.30 -7.17
CA TYR A 260 27.00 19.21 -8.21
C TYR A 260 27.30 20.59 -8.81
N ARG A 261 26.27 21.38 -9.15
CA ARG A 261 26.43 22.74 -9.68
C ARG A 261 27.14 23.67 -8.70
N ARG A 262 26.82 23.62 -7.40
CA ARG A 262 27.50 24.42 -6.36
C ARG A 262 28.99 24.09 -6.28
N LYS A 263 29.35 22.80 -6.18
CA LYS A 263 30.77 22.39 -6.14
C LYS A 263 31.54 22.85 -7.38
N LYS A 264 30.94 22.77 -8.57
CA LYS A 264 31.58 23.25 -9.81
C LYS A 264 31.80 24.77 -9.78
N LYS A 265 30.83 25.55 -9.28
CA LYS A 265 30.95 27.01 -9.16
C LYS A 265 32.08 27.40 -8.20
N MET A 266 32.22 26.71 -7.07
CA MET A 266 33.28 26.99 -6.08
C MET A 266 34.68 26.66 -6.60
N LYS A 267 34.84 25.53 -7.31
CA LYS A 267 36.12 25.19 -7.96
C LYS A 267 36.56 26.25 -8.97
N LYS A 268 35.63 26.76 -9.78
CA LYS A 268 35.91 27.85 -10.73
C LYS A 268 36.35 29.13 -10.00
N LYS A 269 35.63 29.55 -8.96
CA LYS A 269 36.00 30.74 -8.16
C LYS A 269 37.42 30.63 -7.59
N LEU A 270 37.80 29.46 -7.07
CA LEU A 270 39.13 29.24 -6.51
C LEU A 270 40.25 29.38 -7.55
N GLN A 271 39.98 28.98 -8.80
CA GLN A 271 40.94 29.15 -9.91
C GLN A 271 41.13 30.63 -10.29
N TYR A 272 40.05 31.42 -10.37
CA TYR A 272 40.14 32.85 -10.67
C TYR A 272 40.91 33.64 -9.59
N ILE A 273 40.71 33.30 -8.31
CA ILE A 273 41.45 33.96 -7.20
C ILE A 273 42.95 33.67 -7.29
N LYS A 274 43.35 32.46 -7.71
CA LYS A 274 44.76 32.14 -7.90
C LYS A 274 45.40 32.95 -9.03
N LEU A 275 44.70 33.10 -10.16
CA LEU A 275 45.18 33.87 -11.31
C LEU A 275 45.31 35.38 -11.05
N LEU A 276 44.53 35.93 -10.11
CA LEU A 276 44.59 37.35 -9.75
C LEU A 276 45.71 37.68 -8.73
N LYS A 277 46.34 36.66 -8.15
CA LYS A 277 47.36 36.83 -7.10
C LYS A 277 48.79 36.65 -7.61
N GLU A 278 48.94 36.13 -8.82
CA GLU A 278 50.17 36.19 -9.64
C GLU A 278 50.19 37.49 -10.42
#